data_AF-A0A953X4X6-F1
#
_entry.id   AF-A0A953X4X6-F1
#
_cell.length_a   1.000
_cell.length_b   1.000
_cell.length_c   1.000
_cell.angle_alpha   90.00
_cell.angle_beta   90.00
_cell.angle_gamma   90.00
#
_symmetry.space_group_name_H-M   'P 1'
#
loop_
_entity.id
_entity.type
_entity.pdbx_description
1 polymer ?
#
loop_
_entity_poly.entity_id
_entity_poly.type
_entity_poly.pdbx_seq_one_letter_code
_entity_poly.pdbx_strand_id
1 'polypeptide(L)'
;VSGEVLDRIRKGNVERNLAGVPDSREFRMGPAYDGVHRERQIGIAVQLFEAMGIERHDKEARMDWVLRGFRQFDAPVSIVVT
;
A
#
# COMPACT_ATOMS: atom_id res chain seq x y z
N VAL A 1 7.77 -16.46 -1.38
CA VAL A 1 8.35 -16.20 -0.04
C VAL A 1 7.24 -16.31 1.00
N SER A 2 7.47 -17.02 2.12
CA SER A 2 6.48 -17.25 3.19
C SER A 2 7.19 -17.38 4.55
N GLY A 3 6.42 -17.50 5.64
CA GLY A 3 6.92 -17.73 7.01
C GLY A 3 7.83 -16.61 7.53
N GLU A 4 8.79 -16.96 8.39
CA GLU A 4 9.67 -15.98 9.06
C GLU A 4 10.43 -15.06 8.10
N VAL A 5 10.77 -15.56 6.90
CA VAL A 5 11.44 -14.75 5.88
C VAL A 5 10.52 -13.64 5.41
N LEU A 6 9.24 -13.95 5.17
CA LEU A 6 8.24 -12.95 4.81
C LEU A 6 8.03 -11.96 5.97
N ASP A 7 7.98 -12.43 7.21
CA ASP A 7 7.80 -11.55 8.37
C ASP A 7 8.94 -10.56 8.57
N ARG A 8 10.19 -10.99 8.33
CA ARG A 8 11.35 -10.08 8.32
C ARG A 8 11.25 -9.04 7.20
N ILE A 9 10.80 -9.44 6.01
CA ILE A 9 10.58 -8.52 4.88
C ILE A 9 9.51 -7.47 5.24
N ARG A 10 8.38 -7.89 5.79
CA ARG A 10 7.29 -7.00 6.23
C ARG A 10 7.78 -5.96 7.22
N LYS A 11 8.51 -6.41 8.25
CA LYS A 11 9.09 -5.53 9.26
C LYS A 11 10.00 -4.47 8.62
N GLY A 12 10.93 -4.89 7.76
CA GLY A 12 11.83 -3.98 7.08
C GLY A 12 11.11 -2.98 6.16
N ASN A 13 10.05 -3.41 5.47
CA ASN A 13 9.25 -2.52 4.62
C ASN A 13 8.52 -1.45 5.44
N VAL A 14 7.87 -1.84 6.54
CA VAL A 14 7.14 -0.92 7.42
C VAL A 14 8.10 0.10 8.06
N GLU A 15 9.23 -0.36 8.60
CA GLU A 15 10.24 0.51 9.21
C GLU A 15 10.77 1.57 8.22
N ARG A 16 11.10 1.15 6.99
CA ARG A 16 11.59 2.07 5.95
C ARG A 16 10.51 3.05 5.50
N ASN A 17 9.27 2.61 5.37
CA ASN A 17 8.16 3.48 4.96
C ASN A 17 7.89 4.56 6.03
N LEU A 18 7.83 4.16 7.31
CA LEU A 18 7.66 5.09 8.43
C LEU A 18 8.84 6.07 8.58
N ALA A 19 10.06 5.61 8.28
CA ALA A 19 11.25 6.45 8.26
C ALA A 19 11.34 7.38 7.03
N GLY A 20 10.38 7.32 6.11
CA GLY A 20 10.34 8.17 4.91
C GLY A 20 11.49 7.89 3.94
N VAL A 21 12.07 6.68 3.96
CA VAL A 21 13.14 6.30 3.04
C VAL A 21 12.59 6.35 1.62
N PRO A 22 13.18 7.15 0.71
CA PRO A 22 12.73 7.22 -0.67
C PRO A 22 12.78 5.85 -1.35
N ASP A 23 11.84 5.61 -2.24
CA ASP A 23 11.83 4.42 -3.06
C ASP A 23 13.04 4.39 -4.01
N SER A 24 13.75 3.26 -4.02
CA SER A 24 14.79 3.00 -5.01
C SER A 24 14.13 2.36 -6.23
N ARG A 25 13.83 3.18 -7.25
CA ARG A 25 13.25 2.71 -8.52
C ARG A 25 14.21 2.98 -9.67
N GLU A 26 14.41 1.97 -10.50
CA GLU A 26 15.18 2.09 -11.75
C GLU A 26 14.43 2.87 -12.84
N PHE A 27 13.10 2.95 -12.73
CA PHE A 27 12.23 3.68 -13.66
C PHE A 27 11.57 4.88 -13.00
N ARG A 28 11.31 5.92 -13.81
CA ARG A 28 10.61 7.13 -13.36
C ARG A 28 9.14 6.83 -13.12
N MET A 29 8.56 7.40 -12.07
CA MET A 29 7.10 7.43 -11.94
C MET A 29 6.48 8.17 -13.12
N GLY A 30 5.39 7.62 -13.65
CA GLY A 30 4.53 8.34 -14.58
C GLY A 30 3.86 9.54 -13.90
N PRO A 31 3.21 10.42 -14.69
CA PRO A 31 2.44 11.53 -14.15
C PRO A 31 1.29 11.01 -13.28
N ALA A 32 0.81 11.86 -12.36
CA ALA A 32 -0.43 11.57 -11.64
C ALA A 32 -1.60 11.38 -12.62
N TYR A 33 -2.56 10.52 -12.26
CA TYR A 33 -3.80 10.42 -13.01
C TYR A 33 -4.52 11.77 -13.04
N ASP A 34 -5.12 12.09 -14.18
CA ASP A 34 -5.89 13.31 -14.39
C ASP A 34 -7.26 13.02 -15.05
N GLY A 35 -8.16 14.00 -15.02
CA GLY A 35 -9.51 13.94 -15.57
C GLY A 35 -10.28 12.70 -15.10
N VAL A 36 -10.89 11.99 -16.06
CA VAL A 36 -11.70 10.80 -15.77
C VAL A 36 -10.92 9.68 -15.07
N HIS A 37 -9.61 9.57 -15.29
CA HIS A 37 -8.79 8.57 -14.61
C HIS A 37 -8.59 8.93 -13.13
N ARG A 38 -8.46 10.22 -12.81
CA ARG A 38 -8.41 10.70 -11.44
C ARG A 38 -9.73 10.46 -10.71
N GLU A 39 -10.85 10.76 -11.36
CA GLU A 39 -12.19 10.52 -10.81
C GLU A 39 -12.39 9.03 -10.48
N ARG A 40 -12.01 8.14 -11.40
CA ARG A 40 -12.06 6.68 -11.18
C ARG A 40 -11.14 6.23 -10.06
N GLN A 41 -9.91 6.76 -9.98
CA GLN A 41 -8.98 6.46 -8.89
C GLN A 41 -9.60 6.79 -7.52
N ILE A 42 -10.26 7.95 -7.42
CA ILE A 42 -10.94 8.37 -6.18
C ILE A 42 -12.14 7.46 -5.90
N GLY A 43 -12.98 7.19 -6.91
CA GLY A 43 -14.17 6.35 -6.76
C GLY A 43 -13.85 4.94 -6.28
N ILE A 44 -12.79 4.32 -6.82
CA ILE A 44 -12.30 3.00 -6.37
C ILE A 44 -11.86 3.07 -4.91
N ALA A 45 -11.11 4.11 -4.52
CA ALA A 45 -10.65 4.27 -3.15
C ALA A 45 -11.82 4.45 -2.16
N VAL A 46 -12.88 5.18 -2.55
CA VAL A 46 -14.09 5.33 -1.73
C VAL A 46 -14.78 3.99 -1.52
N GLN A 47 -15.07 3.26 -2.59
CA GLN A 47 -15.73 1.95 -2.51
C GLN A 47 -14.92 0.95 -1.65
N LEU A 48 -13.59 0.96 -1.79
CA LEU A 48 -12.71 0.11 -1.01
C LEU A 48 -12.76 0.44 0.48
N PHE A 49 -12.71 1.71 0.86
CA PHE A 49 -12.77 2.11 2.26
C PHE A 49 -14.15 1.87 2.87
N GLU A 50 -15.23 2.11 2.12
CA GLU A 50 -16.59 1.78 2.53
C GLU A 50 -16.76 0.28 2.81
N ALA A 51 -16.27 -0.58 1.91
CA ALA A 51 -16.32 -2.03 2.07
C ALA A 51 -15.53 -2.53 3.30
N MET A 52 -14.53 -1.78 3.75
CA MET A 52 -13.75 -2.10 4.95
C MET A 52 -14.27 -1.42 6.22
N GLY A 53 -15.32 -0.61 6.14
CA GLY A 53 -15.84 0.16 7.27
C GLY A 53 -14.91 1.29 7.73
N ILE A 54 -14.01 1.76 6.86
CA ILE A 54 -13.06 2.83 7.16
C ILE A 54 -13.69 4.17 6.80
N GLU A 55 -13.97 4.99 7.80
CA GLU A 55 -14.57 6.31 7.58
C GLU A 55 -13.60 7.27 6.88
N ARG A 56 -14.18 8.27 6.17
CA ARG A 56 -13.40 9.29 5.45
C ARG A 56 -12.41 10.05 6.35
N HIS A 57 -12.80 10.28 7.61
CA HIS A 57 -12.02 11.07 8.57
C HIS A 57 -11.17 10.22 9.52
N ASP A 58 -11.26 8.89 9.44
CA ASP A 58 -10.41 7.98 10.20
C ASP A 58 -9.02 7.92 9.58
N LYS A 59 -8.17 8.87 9.97
CA LYS A 59 -6.78 8.95 9.48
C LYS A 59 -5.95 7.74 9.89
N GLU A 60 -6.24 7.16 11.05
CA GLU A 60 -5.47 6.06 11.60
C GLU A 60 -5.73 4.78 10.82
N ALA A 61 -7.00 4.40 10.63
CA ALA A 61 -7.36 3.23 9.83
C ALA A 61 -6.94 3.36 8.37
N ARG A 62 -7.03 4.58 7.80
CA ARG A 62 -6.54 4.84 6.44
C ARG A 62 -5.01 4.71 6.35
N MET A 63 -4.28 5.14 7.36
CA MET A 63 -2.83 4.98 7.42
C MET A 63 -2.44 3.50 7.58
N ASP A 64 -3.13 2.78 8.47
CA ASP A 64 -2.87 1.34 8.62
C ASP A 64 -3.16 0.58 7.33
N TRP A 65 -4.21 0.93 6.58
CA TRP A 65 -4.47 0.36 5.26
C TRP A 65 -3.30 0.56 4.28
N VAL A 66 -2.69 1.76 4.26
CA VAL A 66 -1.51 2.02 3.43
C VAL A 66 -0.34 1.12 3.86
N LEU A 67 -0.08 1.02 5.16
CA LEU A 67 0.98 0.16 5.70
C LEU A 67 0.71 -1.34 5.45
N ARG A 68 -0.56 -1.74 5.40
CA ARG A 68 -0.98 -3.10 5.07
C ARG A 68 -0.52 -3.51 3.67
N GLY A 69 -0.49 -2.58 2.72
CA GLY A 69 0.10 -2.81 1.39
C GLY A 69 1.59 -3.19 1.47
N PHE A 70 2.36 -2.53 2.35
CA PHE A 70 3.78 -2.84 2.60
C PHE A 70 4.00 -4.17 3.33
N ARG A 71 2.95 -4.68 4.00
CA ARG A 71 2.90 -6.01 4.62
C ARG A 71 2.38 -7.12 3.68
N GLN A 72 2.29 -6.85 2.37
CA GLN A 72 1.69 -7.75 1.38
C GLN A 72 0.25 -8.13 1.70
N PHE A 73 -0.53 -7.16 2.19
CA PHE A 73 -1.92 -7.34 2.62
C PHE A 73 -2.11 -8.43 3.68
N ASP A 74 -1.03 -8.72 4.42
CA ASP A 74 -0.92 -9.81 5.39
C ASP A 74 -1.14 -11.21 4.79
N ALA A 75 -0.99 -11.35 3.46
CA ALA A 75 -1.14 -12.62 2.75
C ALA A 75 -0.09 -13.66 3.19
N PRO A 76 -0.41 -14.96 3.29
CA PRO A 76 0.53 -15.96 3.82
C PRO A 76 1.76 -16.20 2.92
N VAL A 77 1.69 -15.77 1.65
CA VAL A 77 2.73 -15.96 0.64
C VAL A 77 2.86 -14.69 -0.21
N SER A 78 4.10 -14.26 -0.44
CA SER A 78 4.46 -13.22 -1.41
C SER A 78 5.18 -13.83 -2.61
N ILE A 79 4.72 -13.56 -3.83
CA ILE A 79 5.36 -14.02 -5.07
C ILE A 79 6.04 -12.82 -5.70
N VAL A 80 7.35 -12.92 -5.92
CA VAL A 80 8.15 -11.90 -6.61
C VAL A 80 8.61 -12.51 -7.92
N VAL A 81 8.29 -11.83 -9.02
CA VAL A 81 8.70 -12.21 -10.38
C VAL A 81 9.70 -11.17 -10.85
N THR A 82 10.86 -11.62 -11.28
CA THR A 82 11.97 -10.80 -11.77
C THR A 82 12.29 -11.17 -13.19
#